data_AF-A0A2N3ANG8-F1
#
_entry.id   AF-A0A2N3ANG8-F1
#
_cell.length_a   1.000
_cell.length_b   1.000
_cell.length_c   1.000
_cell.angle_alpha   90.00
_cell.angle_beta   90.00
_cell.angle_gamma   90.00
#
_symmetry.space_group_name_H-M   'P 1'
#
loop_
_entity.id
_entity.type
_entity.pdbx_description
1 polymer ?
#
loop_
_entity_poly.entity_id
_entity_poly.type
_entity_poly.pdbx_seq_one_letter_code
_entity_poly.pdbx_strand_id
1 'polypeptide(L)'
;MSIKEELQKLKENDLRKKIVIPYLKVCFPYVKDWHGSEEKGKDIIYITKDEEWKRDIIGAVVIKNSGDIKMGGRINSNIRILHSQIMETIKVPIPFPLDPGQTRYIDSIIVLTSYDINIRAMEFINTNIYPQIHIVRFIPGHKFEEIIQSFIKDKNYKFDKNYKFECNTFESFCSNFPCSSSIKEEMKIINIEGEGRNIDEDAQSETKF
;
A
#
# COMPACT_ATOMS: atom_id res chain seq x y z
N MET A 1 10.70 -23.98 5.99
CA MET A 1 9.45 -23.35 5.55
C MET A 1 9.82 -22.34 4.48
N SER A 2 9.13 -22.31 3.36
CA SER A 2 9.39 -21.27 2.34
C SER A 2 8.77 -19.94 2.74
N ILE A 3 9.26 -18.84 2.16
CA ILE A 3 8.67 -17.51 2.35
C ILE A 3 7.20 -17.55 1.95
N LYS A 4 6.86 -18.17 0.81
CA LYS A 4 5.47 -18.35 0.37
C LYS A 4 4.59 -19.04 1.41
N GLU A 5 5.06 -20.13 2.02
CA GLU A 5 4.31 -20.85 3.06
C GLU A 5 4.05 -19.98 4.30
N GLU A 6 5.03 -19.16 4.71
CA GLU A 6 4.86 -18.22 5.82
C GLU A 6 3.85 -17.13 5.49
N LEU A 7 3.92 -16.54 4.29
CA LEU A 7 2.99 -15.50 3.82
C LEU A 7 1.54 -16.02 3.72
N GLN A 8 1.35 -17.26 3.26
CA GLN A 8 0.03 -17.89 3.13
C GLN A 8 -0.63 -18.21 4.47
N LYS A 9 0.15 -18.40 5.55
CA LYS A 9 -0.38 -18.65 6.89
C LYS A 9 -0.89 -17.40 7.59
N LEU A 10 -0.48 -16.22 7.15
CA LEU A 10 -0.91 -14.97 7.74
C LEU A 10 -2.39 -14.72 7.43
N LYS A 11 -3.13 -14.18 8.40
CA LYS A 11 -4.42 -13.55 8.10
C LYS A 11 -4.17 -12.27 7.30
N GLU A 12 -5.17 -11.80 6.56
CA GLU A 12 -5.06 -10.60 5.73
C GLU A 12 -4.53 -9.38 6.50
N ASN A 13 -5.04 -9.15 7.72
CA ASN A 13 -4.56 -8.07 8.59
C ASN A 13 -3.08 -8.24 9.02
N ASP A 14 -2.65 -9.46 9.33
CA ASP A 14 -1.24 -9.70 9.69
C ASP A 14 -0.34 -9.54 8.47
N LEU A 15 -0.77 -10.03 7.30
CA LEU A 15 -0.04 -9.85 6.06
C LEU A 15 0.12 -8.35 5.73
N ARG A 16 -0.97 -7.59 5.86
CA ARG A 16 -0.97 -6.13 5.68
C ARG A 16 0.01 -5.44 6.62
N LYS A 17 -0.13 -5.66 7.93
CA LYS A 17 0.60 -4.91 8.96
C LYS A 17 2.06 -5.35 9.11
N LYS A 18 2.35 -6.65 9.05
CA LYS A 18 3.68 -7.18 9.33
C LYS A 18 4.58 -7.23 8.10
N ILE A 19 4.00 -7.36 6.90
CA ILE A 19 4.77 -7.57 5.67
C ILE A 19 4.60 -6.42 4.68
N VAL A 20 3.36 -6.18 4.24
CA VAL A 20 3.12 -5.27 3.10
C VAL A 20 3.40 -3.82 3.48
N ILE A 21 2.85 -3.30 4.58
CA ILE A 21 3.08 -1.92 5.01
C ILE A 21 4.58 -1.65 5.28
N PRO A 22 5.31 -2.49 6.05
CA PRO A 22 6.74 -2.28 6.26
C PRO A 22 7.56 -2.26 4.98
N TYR A 23 7.30 -3.19 4.05
CA TYR A 23 7.94 -3.18 2.73
C TYR A 23 7.64 -1.88 1.97
N LEU A 24 6.36 -1.50 1.89
CA LEU A 24 5.95 -0.29 1.17
C LEU A 24 6.57 0.98 1.76
N LYS A 25 6.73 1.08 3.08
CA LYS A 25 7.36 2.25 3.73
C LYS A 25 8.83 2.44 3.35
N VAL A 26 9.50 1.38 2.92
CA VAL A 26 10.86 1.46 2.37
C VAL A 26 10.83 1.90 0.90
N CYS A 27 9.82 1.47 0.15
CA CYS A 27 9.67 1.81 -1.28
C CYS A 27 9.12 3.21 -1.52
N PHE A 28 8.19 3.66 -0.67
CA PHE A 28 7.38 4.85 -0.91
C PHE A 28 7.50 5.85 0.24
N PRO A 29 7.50 7.16 -0.08
CA PRO A 29 7.63 8.25 0.88
C PRO A 29 6.45 8.33 1.86
N TYR A 30 5.25 8.01 1.37
CA TYR A 30 4.02 8.01 2.14
C TYR A 30 3.32 6.66 1.98
N VAL A 31 2.97 6.06 3.11
CA VAL A 31 2.18 4.83 3.19
C VAL A 31 1.27 4.92 4.40
N LYS A 32 -0.03 4.74 4.21
CA LYS A 32 -1.03 4.76 5.29
C LYS A 32 -1.89 3.50 5.26
N ASP A 33 -2.04 2.88 6.43
CA ASP A 33 -3.05 1.85 6.65
C ASP A 33 -4.43 2.50 6.52
N TRP A 34 -5.20 2.07 5.53
CA TRP A 34 -6.51 2.63 5.20
C TRP A 34 -7.65 1.65 5.50
N HIS A 35 -7.33 0.50 6.10
CA HIS A 35 -8.32 -0.51 6.44
C HIS A 35 -9.21 -0.09 7.63
N GLY A 36 -10.52 -0.30 7.52
CA GLY A 36 -11.51 0.04 8.55
C GLY A 36 -12.82 0.59 7.98
N SER A 37 -13.53 1.42 8.75
CA SER A 37 -14.81 2.02 8.34
C SER A 37 -14.70 2.93 7.10
N GLU A 38 -13.51 3.45 6.83
CA GLU A 38 -13.19 4.34 5.71
C GLU A 38 -12.50 3.63 4.54
N GLU A 39 -12.39 2.28 4.59
CA GLU A 39 -11.63 1.48 3.63
C GLU A 39 -12.05 1.74 2.20
N LYS A 40 -13.36 1.82 1.92
CA LYS A 40 -13.90 2.10 0.58
C LYS A 40 -13.19 1.27 -0.52
N GLY A 41 -12.99 -0.01 -0.23
CA GLY A 41 -12.39 -1.02 -1.11
C GLY A 41 -10.86 -1.09 -1.18
N LYS A 42 -10.13 -0.32 -0.37
CA LYS A 42 -8.65 -0.19 -0.41
C LYS A 42 -8.04 -0.36 0.98
N ASP A 43 -7.05 -1.26 1.09
CA ASP A 43 -6.39 -1.58 2.36
C ASP A 43 -5.30 -0.59 2.73
N ILE A 44 -4.54 -0.10 1.74
CA ILE A 44 -3.38 0.77 1.93
C ILE A 44 -3.40 1.85 0.86
N ILE A 45 -3.03 3.07 1.24
CA ILE A 45 -2.70 4.15 0.31
C ILE A 45 -1.20 4.41 0.33
N TYR A 46 -0.61 4.63 -0.84
CA TYR A 46 0.76 5.11 -0.99
C TYR A 46 0.83 6.27 -1.98
N ILE A 47 1.88 7.08 -1.89
CA ILE A 47 2.18 8.15 -2.86
C ILE A 47 3.56 7.87 -3.43
N THR A 48 3.73 8.07 -4.74
CA THR A 48 5.03 8.04 -5.42
C THR A 48 5.11 9.16 -6.46
N LYS A 49 6.30 9.43 -7.00
CA LYS A 49 6.49 10.36 -8.11
C LYS A 49 6.46 9.60 -9.41
N ASP A 50 5.80 10.20 -10.39
CA ASP A 50 6.14 9.98 -11.78
C ASP A 50 7.36 10.84 -12.11
N GLU A 51 8.52 10.23 -12.33
CA GLU A 51 9.75 10.97 -12.64
C GLU A 51 9.71 11.63 -14.02
N GLU A 52 8.99 11.02 -14.99
CA GLU A 52 8.87 11.55 -16.35
C GLU A 52 7.98 12.79 -16.36
N TRP A 53 6.83 12.71 -15.66
CA TRP A 53 5.82 13.77 -15.65
C TRP A 53 5.93 14.71 -14.44
N LYS A 54 6.89 14.46 -13.53
CA LYS A 54 7.12 15.19 -12.28
C LYS A 54 5.85 15.43 -11.46
N ARG A 55 4.93 14.46 -11.45
CA ARG A 55 3.65 14.55 -10.74
C ARG A 55 3.54 13.47 -9.67
N ASP A 56 2.72 13.72 -8.66
CA ASP A 56 2.38 12.70 -7.68
C ASP A 56 1.41 11.68 -8.29
N ILE A 57 1.65 10.41 -7.96
CA ILE A 57 0.78 9.27 -8.26
C ILE A 57 0.26 8.76 -6.92
N ILE A 58 -1.06 8.74 -6.78
CA ILE A 58 -1.72 8.13 -5.63
C ILE A 58 -2.06 6.68 -5.96
N GLY A 59 -1.41 5.78 -5.25
CA GLY A 59 -1.63 4.35 -5.37
C GLY A 59 -2.48 3.79 -4.25
N ALA A 60 -3.29 2.79 -4.59
CA ALA A 60 -3.97 1.95 -3.60
C ALA A 60 -3.47 0.50 -3.68
N VAL A 61 -3.45 -0.19 -2.55
CA VAL A 61 -3.25 -1.63 -2.50
C VAL A 61 -4.52 -2.28 -1.98
N VAL A 62 -4.98 -3.31 -2.68
CA VAL A 62 -6.06 -4.21 -2.26
C VAL A 62 -5.43 -5.56 -1.99
N ILE A 63 -5.49 -6.01 -0.74
CA ILE A 63 -4.91 -7.27 -0.30
C ILE A 63 -6.01 -8.33 -0.28
N LYS A 64 -5.69 -9.53 -0.74
CA LYS A 64 -6.55 -10.71 -0.63
C LYS A 64 -5.74 -11.88 -0.11
N ASN A 65 -6.08 -12.40 1.06
CA ASN A 65 -5.37 -13.57 1.62
C ASN A 65 -6.30 -14.72 2.03
N SER A 66 -7.14 -15.16 1.09
CA SER A 66 -8.20 -16.16 1.33
C SER A 66 -8.21 -17.28 0.28
N GLY A 67 -7.04 -17.69 -0.21
CA GLY A 67 -6.90 -18.69 -1.27
C GLY A 67 -6.82 -18.11 -2.68
N ASP A 68 -6.72 -18.99 -3.68
CA ASP A 68 -6.58 -18.59 -5.08
C ASP A 68 -7.77 -17.75 -5.58
N ILE A 69 -7.45 -16.77 -6.43
CA ILE A 69 -8.45 -15.95 -7.11
C ILE A 69 -8.69 -16.56 -8.50
N LYS A 70 -9.85 -17.22 -8.65
CA LYS A 70 -10.22 -17.95 -9.87
C LYS A 70 -11.52 -17.41 -10.46
N MET A 71 -11.62 -17.50 -11.79
CA MET A 71 -12.86 -17.24 -12.53
C MET A 71 -13.73 -18.51 -12.48
N GLY A 72 -14.59 -18.60 -11.45
CA GLY A 72 -15.51 -19.73 -11.27
C GLY A 72 -16.09 -19.80 -9.86
N GLY A 73 -17.41 -19.78 -9.73
CA GLY A 73 -18.12 -19.86 -8.46
C GLY A 73 -19.43 -19.07 -8.43
N ARG A 74 -20.30 -19.39 -7.47
CA ARG A 74 -21.61 -18.74 -7.23
C ARG A 74 -21.47 -17.22 -7.03
N ILE A 75 -22.62 -16.53 -6.92
CA ILE A 75 -22.77 -15.06 -6.79
C ILE A 75 -21.80 -14.37 -5.80
N ASN A 76 -21.24 -15.08 -4.82
CA ASN A 76 -20.26 -14.58 -3.82
C ASN A 76 -18.80 -15.04 -4.06
N SER A 77 -18.40 -15.33 -5.30
CA SER A 77 -17.01 -15.69 -5.62
C SER A 77 -16.02 -14.57 -5.23
N ASN A 78 -14.84 -14.92 -4.71
CA ASN A 78 -13.76 -14.00 -4.33
C ASN A 78 -13.47 -12.93 -5.41
N ILE A 79 -13.61 -13.28 -6.69
CA ILE A 79 -13.39 -12.36 -7.82
C ILE A 79 -14.43 -11.24 -7.92
N ARG A 80 -15.70 -11.49 -7.57
CA ARG A 80 -16.75 -10.45 -7.60
C ARG A 80 -16.60 -9.46 -6.45
N ILE A 81 -16.21 -9.96 -5.27
CA ILE A 81 -15.89 -9.12 -4.11
C ILE A 81 -14.71 -8.22 -4.45
N LEU A 82 -13.63 -8.80 -4.97
CA LEU A 82 -12.46 -8.06 -5.42
C LEU A 82 -12.81 -7.01 -6.48
N HIS A 83 -13.59 -7.36 -7.50
CA HIS A 83 -14.07 -6.42 -8.50
C HIS A 83 -14.86 -5.26 -7.86
N SER A 84 -15.79 -5.56 -6.94
CA SER A 84 -16.55 -4.53 -6.23
C SER A 84 -15.64 -3.57 -5.45
N GLN A 85 -14.64 -4.11 -4.74
CA GLN A 85 -13.67 -3.29 -3.99
C GLN A 85 -12.81 -2.41 -4.89
N ILE A 86 -12.38 -2.94 -6.06
CA ILE A 86 -11.65 -2.15 -7.06
C ILE A 86 -12.54 -1.03 -7.61
N MET A 87 -13.80 -1.33 -7.93
CA MET A 87 -14.74 -0.31 -8.41
C MET A 87 -15.02 0.78 -7.37
N GLU A 88 -15.11 0.42 -6.09
CA GLU A 88 -15.24 1.39 -5.00
C GLU A 88 -13.97 2.24 -4.85
N THR A 89 -12.79 1.61 -4.98
CA THR A 89 -11.48 2.28 -4.94
C THR A 89 -11.36 3.35 -6.03
N ILE A 90 -11.83 3.05 -7.24
CA ILE A 90 -11.80 3.97 -8.39
C ILE A 90 -12.77 5.15 -8.19
N LYS A 91 -13.97 4.90 -7.67
CA LYS A 91 -15.05 5.89 -7.64
C LYS A 91 -14.96 6.87 -6.49
N VAL A 92 -14.34 6.48 -5.37
CA VAL A 92 -14.34 7.29 -4.14
C VAL A 92 -13.02 8.03 -4.02
N PRO A 93 -13.00 9.37 -4.20
CA PRO A 93 -11.79 10.15 -3.98
C PRO A 93 -11.42 10.14 -2.49
N ILE A 94 -10.15 10.36 -2.20
CA ILE A 94 -9.62 10.44 -0.83
C ILE A 94 -9.11 11.85 -0.56
N PRO A 95 -9.09 12.30 0.71
CA PRO A 95 -8.31 13.49 1.09
C PRO A 95 -6.86 13.28 0.67
N PHE A 96 -6.29 14.25 -0.03
CA PHE A 96 -4.91 14.17 -0.49
C PHE A 96 -3.99 14.30 0.72
N PRO A 97 -3.14 13.30 1.01
CA PRO A 97 -2.36 13.33 2.24
C PRO A 97 -1.36 14.49 2.35
N LEU A 98 -0.93 15.08 1.23
CA LEU A 98 -0.02 16.23 1.20
C LEU A 98 -0.75 17.57 1.27
N ASP A 99 -2.07 17.58 0.99
CA ASP A 99 -2.93 18.75 1.13
C ASP A 99 -4.35 18.26 1.49
N PRO A 100 -4.67 18.12 2.79
CA PRO A 100 -5.95 17.58 3.24
C PRO A 100 -7.17 18.39 2.79
N GLY A 101 -6.99 19.65 2.35
CA GLY A 101 -8.04 20.47 1.78
C GLY A 101 -8.45 20.05 0.36
N GLN A 102 -7.64 19.21 -0.29
CA GLN A 102 -7.91 18.67 -1.62
C GLN A 102 -8.35 17.22 -1.55
N THR A 103 -9.22 16.82 -2.48
CA THR A 103 -9.54 15.42 -2.72
C THR A 103 -8.95 14.97 -4.05
N ARG A 104 -8.44 13.74 -4.09
CA ARG A 104 -7.83 13.14 -5.29
C ARG A 104 -8.34 11.73 -5.51
N TYR A 105 -8.37 11.32 -6.78
CA TYR A 105 -8.68 9.96 -7.18
C TYR A 105 -7.42 9.08 -7.16
N ILE A 106 -7.62 7.77 -7.12
CA ILE A 106 -6.53 6.80 -7.19
C ILE A 106 -6.05 6.67 -8.64
N ASP A 107 -4.77 6.92 -8.88
CA ASP A 107 -4.13 6.81 -10.18
C ASP A 107 -3.77 5.36 -10.54
N SER A 108 -3.42 4.55 -9.53
CA SER A 108 -2.98 3.16 -9.74
C SER A 108 -3.44 2.24 -8.62
N ILE A 109 -3.78 0.99 -8.99
CA ILE A 109 -4.19 -0.03 -8.02
C ILE A 109 -3.26 -1.22 -8.12
N ILE A 110 -2.80 -1.70 -6.97
CA ILE A 110 -2.10 -2.97 -6.85
C ILE A 110 -3.05 -3.97 -6.17
N VAL A 111 -3.33 -5.08 -6.84
CA VAL A 111 -4.01 -6.23 -6.24
C VAL A 111 -2.94 -7.22 -5.81
N LEU A 112 -2.82 -7.47 -4.51
CA LEU A 112 -1.78 -8.31 -3.93
C LEU A 112 -2.38 -9.51 -3.18
N THR A 113 -1.79 -10.68 -3.38
CA THR A 113 -2.14 -11.89 -2.64
C THR A 113 -0.92 -12.79 -2.45
N SER A 114 -0.94 -13.65 -1.44
CA SER A 114 0.06 -14.72 -1.29
C SER A 114 -0.32 -16.02 -2.03
N TYR A 115 -1.49 -16.04 -2.66
CA TYR A 115 -2.02 -17.14 -3.48
C TYR A 115 -1.94 -16.83 -4.98
N ASP A 116 -2.36 -17.75 -5.83
CA ASP A 116 -2.32 -17.52 -7.27
C ASP A 116 -3.57 -16.77 -7.76
N ILE A 117 -3.38 -15.94 -8.79
CA ILE A 117 -4.46 -15.27 -9.52
C ILE A 117 -4.48 -15.88 -10.91
N ASN A 118 -5.60 -16.47 -11.28
CA ASN A 118 -5.77 -17.03 -12.62
C ASN A 118 -5.89 -15.90 -13.68
N ILE A 119 -5.34 -16.15 -14.87
CA ILE A 119 -5.33 -15.19 -16.00
C ILE A 119 -6.74 -14.68 -16.35
N ARG A 120 -7.75 -15.55 -16.42
CA ARG A 120 -9.13 -15.16 -16.73
C ARG A 120 -9.73 -14.23 -15.67
N ALA A 121 -9.29 -14.34 -14.41
CA ALA A 121 -9.72 -13.43 -13.35
C ALA A 121 -9.08 -12.04 -13.51
N MET A 122 -7.80 -11.98 -13.91
CA MET A 122 -7.13 -10.71 -14.25
C MET A 122 -7.80 -10.04 -15.46
N GLU A 123 -8.05 -10.81 -16.53
CA GLU A 123 -8.75 -10.34 -17.74
C GLU A 123 -10.15 -9.81 -17.42
N PHE A 124 -10.90 -10.53 -16.57
CA PHE A 124 -12.22 -10.10 -16.13
C PHE A 124 -12.14 -8.73 -15.44
N ILE A 125 -11.25 -8.54 -14.48
CA ILE A 125 -11.11 -7.25 -13.79
C ILE A 125 -10.72 -6.16 -14.79
N ASN A 126 -9.65 -6.37 -15.57
CA ASN A 126 -9.14 -5.37 -16.51
C ASN A 126 -10.19 -4.91 -17.54
N THR A 127 -11.01 -5.85 -18.04
CA THR A 127 -12.06 -5.54 -19.02
C THR A 127 -13.19 -4.70 -18.40
N ASN A 128 -13.52 -4.90 -17.12
CA ASN A 128 -14.65 -4.21 -16.48
C ASN A 128 -14.29 -2.85 -15.88
N ILE A 129 -13.00 -2.58 -15.64
CA ILE A 129 -12.55 -1.30 -15.09
C ILE A 129 -12.11 -0.30 -16.18
N TYR A 130 -11.77 -0.79 -17.38
CA TYR A 130 -11.44 0.09 -18.49
C TYR A 130 -12.70 0.85 -18.95
N PRO A 131 -12.62 2.17 -19.28
CA PRO A 131 -11.44 3.04 -19.31
C PRO A 131 -11.18 3.82 -18.01
N GLN A 132 -11.86 3.51 -16.90
CA GLN A 132 -11.84 4.33 -15.69
C GLN A 132 -10.46 4.38 -15.01
N ILE A 133 -9.68 3.30 -15.11
CA ILE A 133 -8.29 3.28 -14.65
C ILE A 133 -7.45 2.46 -15.64
N HIS A 134 -6.28 2.98 -15.99
CA HIS A 134 -5.38 2.33 -16.94
C HIS A 134 -4.43 1.33 -16.28
N ILE A 135 -4.20 1.45 -14.97
CA ILE A 135 -3.13 0.73 -14.27
C ILE A 135 -3.70 -0.04 -13.08
N VAL A 136 -4.08 -1.29 -13.32
CA VAL A 136 -4.22 -2.30 -12.26
C VAL A 136 -3.11 -3.33 -12.40
N ARG A 137 -2.26 -3.40 -11.39
CA ARG A 137 -1.15 -4.36 -11.32
C ARG A 137 -1.55 -5.51 -10.42
N PHE A 138 -1.45 -6.72 -10.93
CA PHE A 138 -1.66 -7.95 -10.15
C PHE A 138 -0.31 -8.48 -9.67
N ILE A 139 -0.19 -8.70 -8.37
CA ILE A 139 0.95 -9.35 -7.73
C ILE A 139 0.47 -10.68 -7.14
N PRO A 140 0.54 -11.79 -7.91
CA PRO A 140 0.24 -13.12 -7.40
C PRO A 140 1.34 -13.61 -6.44
N GLY A 141 1.04 -14.66 -5.69
CA GLY A 141 1.87 -15.15 -4.59
C GLY A 141 3.32 -15.47 -4.97
N HIS A 142 3.56 -16.09 -6.12
CA HIS A 142 4.92 -16.36 -6.58
C HIS A 142 5.70 -15.07 -6.87
N LYS A 143 5.07 -14.06 -7.47
CA LYS A 143 5.70 -12.74 -7.67
C LYS A 143 5.91 -12.01 -6.36
N PHE A 144 4.98 -12.14 -5.42
CA PHE A 144 5.13 -11.51 -4.13
C PHE A 144 6.30 -12.12 -3.35
N GLU A 145 6.46 -13.45 -3.35
CA GLU A 145 7.62 -14.14 -2.81
C GLU A 145 8.93 -13.66 -3.46
N GLU A 146 8.98 -13.63 -4.80
CA GLU A 146 10.15 -13.13 -5.54
C GLU A 146 10.54 -11.70 -5.14
N ILE A 147 9.55 -10.81 -4.97
CA ILE A 147 9.75 -9.41 -4.56
C ILE A 147 10.37 -9.36 -3.16
N ILE A 148 9.79 -10.06 -2.19
CA ILE A 148 10.27 -10.05 -0.80
C ILE A 148 11.66 -10.68 -0.70
N GLN A 149 11.90 -11.79 -1.38
CA GLN A 149 13.20 -12.45 -1.40
C GLN A 149 14.28 -11.57 -2.03
N SER A 150 13.96 -10.91 -3.16
CA SER A 150 14.88 -10.00 -3.84
C SER A 150 15.19 -8.77 -2.99
N PHE A 151 14.17 -8.22 -2.32
CA PHE A 151 14.33 -7.11 -1.39
C PHE A 151 15.27 -7.47 -0.25
N ILE A 152 15.06 -8.61 0.42
CA ILE A 152 15.92 -9.07 1.52
C ILE A 152 17.36 -9.26 1.04
N LYS A 153 17.54 -9.89 -0.13
CA LYS A 153 18.87 -10.11 -0.71
C LYS A 153 19.60 -8.79 -1.01
N ASP A 154 18.91 -7.83 -1.63
CA ASP A 154 19.44 -6.49 -1.91
C ASP A 154 19.87 -5.78 -0.63
N LYS A 155 19.01 -5.77 0.39
CA LYS A 155 19.32 -5.08 1.65
C LYS A 155 20.41 -5.77 2.47
N ASN A 156 20.41 -7.11 2.52
CA ASN A 156 21.49 -7.87 3.13
C ASN A 156 22.84 -7.55 2.47
N TYR A 157 22.88 -7.52 1.14
CA TYR A 157 24.10 -7.19 0.40
C TYR A 157 24.53 -5.73 0.61
N LYS A 158 23.61 -4.78 0.46
CA LYS A 158 23.91 -3.34 0.52
C LYS A 158 24.29 -2.84 1.92
N PHE A 159 23.75 -3.46 2.97
CA PHE A 159 23.91 -2.99 4.35
C PHE A 159 24.63 -4.01 5.26
N ASP A 160 25.28 -5.02 4.67
CA ASP A 160 25.97 -6.12 5.38
C ASP A 160 25.12 -6.71 6.51
N LYS A 161 23.89 -7.09 6.16
CA LYS A 161 22.94 -7.74 7.09
C LYS A 161 22.87 -9.23 6.79
N ASN A 162 22.56 -10.01 7.82
CA ASN A 162 22.30 -11.44 7.70
C ASN A 162 20.86 -11.76 8.12
N TYR A 163 19.89 -11.08 7.52
CA TYR A 163 18.49 -11.32 7.80
C TYR A 163 17.98 -12.56 7.05
N LYS A 164 17.30 -13.45 7.77
CA LYS A 164 16.48 -14.53 7.21
C LYS A 164 15.02 -14.16 7.44
N PHE A 165 14.18 -14.40 6.43
CA PHE A 165 12.78 -14.01 6.48
C PHE A 165 12.06 -14.69 7.63
N GLU A 166 11.39 -13.88 8.45
CA GLU A 166 10.46 -14.30 9.48
C GLU A 166 9.39 -13.21 9.63
N CYS A 167 8.11 -13.59 9.56
CA CYS A 167 7.01 -12.63 9.56
C CYS A 167 6.98 -11.68 10.76
N ASN A 168 7.41 -12.12 11.94
CA ASN A 168 7.33 -11.32 13.17
C ASN A 168 8.47 -10.30 13.32
N THR A 169 9.57 -10.48 12.58
CA THR A 169 10.76 -9.60 12.67
C THR A 169 10.94 -8.75 11.41
N PHE A 170 10.14 -8.99 10.37
CA PHE A 170 10.25 -8.30 9.09
C PHE A 170 10.04 -6.79 9.18
N GLU A 171 9.13 -6.31 10.03
CA GLU A 171 8.94 -4.88 10.28
C GLU A 171 10.20 -4.24 10.85
N SER A 172 10.77 -4.85 11.88
CA SER A 172 12.04 -4.42 12.50
C SER A 172 13.20 -4.50 11.52
N PHE A 173 13.21 -5.45 10.59
CA PHE A 173 14.18 -5.49 9.50
C PHE A 173 14.03 -4.27 8.59
N CYS A 174 12.81 -3.98 8.13
CA CYS A 174 12.50 -2.87 7.22
C CYS A 174 12.81 -1.50 7.82
N SER A 175 12.57 -1.31 9.12
CA SER A 175 12.79 -0.01 9.80
C SER A 175 14.25 0.44 9.83
N ASN A 176 15.21 -0.46 9.56
CA ASN A 176 16.62 -0.13 9.46
C ASN A 176 17.02 0.54 8.14
N PHE A 177 16.09 0.65 7.19
CA PHE A 177 16.39 1.17 5.86
C PHE A 177 15.67 2.50 5.61
N PRO A 178 16.39 3.51 5.10
CA PRO A 178 15.74 4.74 4.67
C PRO A 178 14.82 4.45 3.48
N CYS A 179 13.75 5.24 3.37
CA CYS A 179 12.94 5.26 2.16
C CYS A 179 13.80 5.69 0.98
N SER A 180 13.69 5.00 -0.15
CA SER A 180 14.49 5.29 -1.34
C SER A 180 14.03 6.49 -2.17
N SER A 181 12.91 7.14 -1.80
CA SER A 181 12.29 8.20 -2.61
C SER A 181 12.69 9.61 -2.18
N SER A 182 13.02 10.45 -3.16
CA SER A 182 13.29 11.89 -3.02
C SER A 182 12.11 12.68 -2.47
N ILE A 183 10.86 12.23 -2.71
CA ILE A 183 9.63 12.88 -2.18
C ILE A 183 9.65 12.98 -0.65
N LYS A 184 10.33 12.07 0.05
CA LYS A 184 10.39 12.10 1.51
C LYS A 184 11.05 13.39 2.03
N GLU A 185 11.93 14.02 1.27
CA GLU A 185 12.54 15.31 1.61
C GLU A 185 11.58 16.48 1.38
N GLU A 186 10.86 16.49 0.24
CA GLU A 186 9.81 17.48 -0.06
C GLU A 186 8.70 17.46 1.01
N MET A 187 8.24 16.29 1.42
CA MET A 187 7.24 16.15 2.50
C MET A 187 7.75 16.68 3.85
N LYS A 188 9.05 16.54 4.15
CA LYS A 188 9.62 17.12 5.37
C LYS A 188 9.62 18.64 5.30
N ILE A 189 9.93 19.23 4.15
CA ILE A 189 9.91 20.68 3.95
C ILE A 189 8.49 21.21 4.09
N ILE A 190 7.50 20.56 3.47
CA ILE A 190 6.08 20.94 3.61
C ILE A 190 5.60 20.81 5.06
N ASN A 191 6.02 19.78 5.80
CA ASN A 191 5.70 19.66 7.22
C ASN A 191 6.40 20.72 8.10
N ILE A 192 7.46 21.37 7.60
CA ILE A 192 8.16 22.47 8.30
C ILE A 192 7.53 23.83 7.94
N GLU A 193 7.03 24.00 6.71
CA GLU A 193 6.38 25.24 6.25
C GLU A 193 4.86 25.27 6.53
N GLY A 194 4.23 24.11 6.70
CA GLY A 194 2.84 24.00 7.13
C GLY A 194 2.75 24.24 8.63
N GLU A 195 2.47 25.48 9.02
CA GLU A 195 2.13 25.90 10.38
C GLU A 195 1.28 24.85 11.11
N GLY A 196 1.96 24.01 11.88
CA GLY A 196 1.36 23.36 13.02
C GLY A 196 0.97 24.46 13.98
N ARG A 197 -0.34 24.73 14.11
CA ARG A 197 -0.83 25.47 15.27
C ARG A 197 -0.32 24.74 16.50
N ASN A 198 0.57 25.38 17.25
CA ASN A 198 0.95 24.96 18.59
C ASN A 198 -0.34 24.89 19.42
N ILE A 199 -0.78 23.67 19.69
CA ILE A 199 -1.68 23.40 20.82
C ILE A 199 -0.79 23.52 22.05
N ASP A 200 -0.50 24.75 22.48
CA ASP A 200 0.05 25.08 23.82
C ASP A 200 0.28 26.61 24.03
N GLU A 201 -0.47 27.51 23.35
CA GLU A 201 -0.41 28.96 23.66
C GLU A 201 -1.75 29.62 24.08
N ASP A 202 -2.86 28.86 24.15
CA ASP A 202 -4.15 29.37 24.66
C ASP A 202 -4.35 29.17 26.18
N ALA A 203 -3.27 29.09 26.96
CA ALA A 203 -3.37 28.97 28.42
C ALA A 203 -2.47 29.93 29.21
N GLN A 204 -1.98 31.03 28.60
CA GLN A 204 -1.34 32.13 29.33
C GLN A 204 -1.59 33.51 28.67
N SER A 205 -2.84 33.92 28.49
CA SER A 205 -3.17 35.35 28.38
C SER A 205 -4.59 35.74 28.82
N GLU A 206 -5.10 35.11 29.88
CA GLU A 206 -6.14 35.75 30.71
C GLU A 206 -5.50 36.21 32.03
N THR A 207 -4.74 37.31 31.96
CA THR A 207 -4.59 38.24 33.09
C THR A 207 -3.94 39.53 32.59
N LYS A 208 -4.60 40.66 32.89
CA LYS A 208 -4.31 42.06 32.54
C LYS A 208 -4.95 42.47 31.19
N PHE A 209 -5.95 43.35 31.11
CA PHE A 209 -6.48 44.37 32.01
C PHE A 209 -8.00 44.42 31.91
#